data_AF-A0A538HS55-F1
#
_entry.id   AF-A0A538HS55-F1
#
_cell.length_a   1.000
_cell.length_b   1.000
_cell.length_c   1.000
_cell.angle_alpha   90.00
_cell.angle_beta   90.00
_cell.angle_gamma   90.00
#
_symmetry.space_group_name_H-M   'P 1'
#
loop_
_entity.id
_entity.type
_entity.pdbx_description
1 polymer ?
#
loop_
_entity_poly.entity_id
_entity_poly.type
_entity_poly.pdbx_seq_one_letter_code
_entity_poly.pdbx_strand_id
1 'polypeptide(L)'
;MPDPTLDTDVLADLLQEVKAVAPLAKNEKSFASAFEAYRTGDAKTFQAVLRRLRLFPRCRFVCNWICAKECVLRCLQLCGPPPVDQQLPDPRTFAEVVAKLTGDEKIVRRLVAAIEKGDAAGYRRLITELKLQPYCHLICHWICTIRCRLICRWICRPIVVERPDLVVELRMAGAAVRALLERQDAFDAAVAGLEAEDAEKVQAALRPAGLIDRCYLICEWFCTWRCIRVCLPLCRVFPVVEIQDPIKEAAAFARASQVFVKEPGALAQLIAATESGDVERFSALVKRLKLELYCIQLCHWICYRRC
;
A
#
# COMPACT_ATOMS: atom_id res chain seq x y z
N MET A 1 6.01 -4.88 23.79
CA MET A 1 5.13 -3.76 24.17
C MET A 1 4.71 -3.05 22.89
N PRO A 2 3.42 -2.85 22.62
CA PRO A 2 2.97 -2.02 21.51
C PRO A 2 3.46 -0.58 21.72
N ASP A 3 3.88 0.07 20.64
CA ASP A 3 4.34 1.46 20.63
C ASP A 3 3.18 2.41 20.99
N PRO A 4 3.26 3.26 22.04
CA PRO A 4 2.15 4.11 22.49
C PRO A 4 1.83 5.29 21.55
N THR A 5 2.46 5.39 20.37
CA THR A 5 2.26 6.50 19.42
C THR A 5 1.20 6.25 18.35
N LEU A 6 0.28 5.30 18.55
CA LEU A 6 -0.78 4.97 17.58
C LEU A 6 -2.05 5.83 17.75
N ASP A 7 -1.91 7.06 18.25
CA ASP A 7 -2.90 8.10 18.01
C ASP A 7 -2.53 8.78 16.67
N THR A 8 -2.91 8.11 15.57
CA THR A 8 -2.58 8.56 14.21
C THR A 8 -3.48 9.71 13.79
N ASP A 9 -2.98 10.93 13.95
CA ASP A 9 -3.43 12.03 13.11
C ASP A 9 -2.94 11.75 11.67
N VAL A 10 -3.76 11.01 10.91
CA VAL A 10 -3.52 10.63 9.50
C VAL A 10 -3.16 11.86 8.67
N LEU A 11 -3.80 13.01 8.94
CA LEU A 11 -3.50 14.26 8.27
C LEU A 11 -2.09 14.74 8.61
N ALA A 12 -1.69 14.74 9.88
CA ALA A 12 -0.34 15.11 10.28
C ALA A 12 0.71 14.22 9.62
N ASP A 13 0.51 12.90 9.61
CA ASP A 13 1.44 11.94 9.00
C ASP A 13 1.56 12.17 7.48
N LEU A 14 0.44 12.29 6.75
CA LEU A 14 0.46 12.60 5.32
C LEU A 14 1.18 13.92 5.04
N LEU A 15 0.96 14.95 5.86
CA LEU A 15 1.68 16.23 5.74
C LEU A 15 3.18 16.10 6.01
N GLN A 16 3.60 15.26 6.97
CA GLN A 16 5.02 14.99 7.22
C GLN A 16 5.66 14.28 6.03
N GLU A 17 4.96 13.36 5.38
CA GLU A 17 5.45 12.68 4.18
C GLU A 17 5.66 13.62 3.01
N VAL A 18 4.68 14.49 2.73
CA VAL A 18 4.80 15.53 1.70
C VAL A 18 6.00 16.44 1.99
N LYS A 19 6.16 16.89 3.25
CA LYS A 19 7.29 17.72 3.66
C LYS A 19 8.62 16.98 3.55
N ALA A 20 8.65 15.68 3.85
CA ALA A 20 9.87 14.87 3.83
C ALA A 20 10.34 14.55 2.40
N VAL A 21 9.41 14.33 1.45
CA VAL A 21 9.76 14.07 0.04
C VAL A 21 10.08 15.36 -0.74
N ALA A 22 9.65 16.53 -0.26
CA ALA A 22 9.83 17.81 -0.96
C ALA A 22 11.29 18.10 -1.38
N PRO A 23 12.32 17.91 -0.52
CA PRO A 23 13.70 18.18 -0.91
C PRO A 23 14.23 17.18 -1.96
N LEU A 24 13.77 15.93 -1.93
CA LEU A 24 14.07 14.95 -2.98
C LEU A 24 13.46 15.39 -4.32
N ALA A 25 12.20 15.81 -4.31
CA ALA A 25 11.47 16.20 -5.53
C ALA A 25 12.08 17.41 -6.26
N LYS A 26 12.87 18.23 -5.56
CA LYS A 26 13.65 19.37 -6.11
C LYS A 26 14.97 18.95 -6.76
N ASN A 27 15.43 17.73 -6.54
CA ASN A 27 16.69 17.21 -7.07
C ASN A 27 16.44 15.86 -7.76
N GLU A 28 16.18 15.90 -9.06
CA GLU A 28 15.79 14.73 -9.85
C GLU A 28 16.75 13.55 -9.71
N LYS A 29 18.07 13.79 -9.73
CA LYS A 29 19.08 12.75 -9.52
C LYS A 29 18.98 12.10 -8.14
N SER A 30 18.76 12.89 -7.09
CA SER A 30 18.58 12.36 -5.73
C SER A 30 17.28 11.60 -5.59
N PHE A 31 16.19 12.10 -6.19
CA PHE A 31 14.90 11.42 -6.21
C PHE A 31 15.04 10.05 -6.89
N ALA A 32 15.55 10.01 -8.12
CA ALA A 32 15.75 8.77 -8.87
C ALA A 32 16.64 7.78 -8.12
N SER A 33 17.76 8.26 -7.54
CA SER A 33 18.67 7.42 -6.77
C SER A 33 18.02 6.84 -5.51
N ALA A 34 17.22 7.62 -4.76
CA ALA A 34 16.48 7.10 -3.61
C ALA A 34 15.38 6.11 -4.03
N PHE A 35 14.65 6.41 -5.10
CA PHE A 35 13.56 5.57 -5.58
C PHE A 35 14.08 4.21 -6.08
N GLU A 36 15.16 4.19 -6.87
CA GLU A 36 15.78 2.95 -7.33
C GLU A 36 16.42 2.16 -6.18
N ALA A 37 17.06 2.85 -5.23
CA ALA A 37 17.60 2.20 -4.05
C ALA A 37 16.48 1.52 -3.24
N TYR A 38 15.30 2.13 -3.12
CA TYR A 38 14.13 1.47 -2.52
C TYR A 38 13.65 0.25 -3.34
N ARG A 39 13.57 0.36 -4.67
CA ARG A 39 13.13 -0.74 -5.55
C ARG A 39 14.03 -1.96 -5.47
N THR A 40 15.34 -1.73 -5.48
CA THR A 40 16.38 -2.77 -5.44
C THR A 40 16.72 -3.24 -4.04
N GLY A 41 16.24 -2.55 -3.00
CA GLY A 41 16.62 -2.81 -1.63
C GLY A 41 18.07 -2.42 -1.33
N ASP A 42 18.64 -1.43 -2.02
CA ASP A 42 19.95 -0.88 -1.67
C ASP A 42 19.83 0.09 -0.48
N ALA A 43 19.83 -0.47 0.74
CA ALA A 43 19.77 0.32 1.97
C ALA A 43 20.91 1.35 2.06
N LYS A 44 22.13 1.01 1.61
CA LYS A 44 23.30 1.90 1.74
C LYS A 44 23.11 3.15 0.88
N THR A 45 22.74 2.97 -0.39
CA THR A 45 22.49 4.09 -1.31
C THR A 45 21.31 4.93 -0.84
N PHE A 46 20.20 4.30 -0.41
CA PHE A 46 19.04 5.02 0.10
C PHE A 46 19.41 5.93 1.28
N GLN A 47 20.10 5.38 2.28
CA GLN A 47 20.52 6.14 3.44
C GLN A 47 21.54 7.23 3.10
N ALA A 48 22.48 6.96 2.17
CA ALA A 48 23.46 7.95 1.72
C ALA A 48 22.77 9.18 1.09
N VAL A 49 21.76 8.96 0.24
CA VAL A 49 20.96 10.05 -0.34
C VAL A 49 20.25 10.84 0.76
N LEU A 50 19.61 10.16 1.72
CA LEU A 50 18.90 10.85 2.79
C LEU A 50 19.84 11.60 3.73
N ARG A 51 21.01 11.07 4.07
CA ARG A 51 22.01 11.78 4.90
C ARG A 51 22.52 13.03 4.20
N ARG A 52 22.85 12.94 2.91
CA ARG A 52 23.26 14.11 2.10
C ARG A 52 22.23 15.23 2.13
N LEU A 53 20.95 14.88 2.11
CA LEU A 53 19.84 15.84 2.15
C LEU A 53 19.34 16.15 3.57
N ARG A 54 20.00 15.64 4.62
CA ARG A 54 19.59 15.76 6.03
C ARG A 54 18.17 15.25 6.32
N LEU A 55 17.71 14.28 5.53
CA LEU A 55 16.39 13.63 5.62
C LEU A 55 16.42 12.33 6.42
N PHE A 56 17.60 11.84 6.83
CA PHE A 56 17.70 10.55 7.52
C PHE A 56 16.86 10.44 8.80
N PRO A 57 16.75 11.48 9.66
CA PRO A 57 15.81 11.44 10.81
C PRO A 57 14.34 11.28 10.41
N ARG A 58 13.99 11.61 9.15
CA ARG A 58 12.67 11.45 8.55
C ARG A 58 12.59 10.28 7.58
N CYS A 59 13.52 9.32 7.68
CA CYS A 59 13.61 8.20 6.73
C CYS A 59 12.29 7.45 6.61
N ARG A 60 11.60 7.18 7.74
CA ARG A 60 10.31 6.49 7.75
C ARG A 60 9.30 7.20 6.84
N PHE A 61 9.12 8.51 6.98
CA PHE A 61 8.18 9.29 6.15
C PHE A 61 8.56 9.26 4.66
N VAL A 62 9.85 9.39 4.33
CA VAL A 62 10.31 9.30 2.94
C VAL A 62 10.05 7.90 2.36
N CYS A 63 10.43 6.86 3.09
CA CYS A 63 10.27 5.49 2.64
C CYS A 63 8.79 5.13 2.48
N ASN A 64 7.97 5.50 3.46
CA ASN A 64 6.55 5.25 3.48
C ASN A 64 5.83 5.93 2.28
N TRP A 65 6.23 7.15 1.91
CA TRP A 65 5.73 7.84 0.71
C TRP A 65 6.15 7.11 -0.57
N ILE A 66 7.44 6.77 -0.71
CA ILE A 66 7.97 6.05 -1.88
C ILE A 66 7.29 4.69 -2.02
N CYS A 67 7.10 3.99 -0.90
CA CYS A 67 6.42 2.71 -0.84
C CYS A 67 4.99 2.81 -1.39
N ALA A 68 4.19 3.74 -0.86
CA ALA A 68 2.78 3.86 -1.25
C ALA A 68 2.67 4.14 -2.75
N LYS A 69 3.63 4.92 -3.28
CA LYS A 69 3.73 5.22 -4.70
C LYS A 69 4.17 4.01 -5.54
N GLU A 70 5.25 3.35 -5.15
CA GLU A 70 5.78 2.17 -5.86
C GLU A 70 4.75 1.05 -5.92
N CYS A 71 3.93 0.84 -4.89
CA CYS A 71 2.93 -0.22 -4.94
C CYS A 71 1.89 -0.01 -6.04
N VAL A 72 1.38 1.21 -6.21
CA VAL A 72 0.44 1.49 -7.30
C VAL A 72 1.13 1.36 -8.65
N LEU A 73 2.34 1.93 -8.81
CA LEU A 73 3.10 1.85 -10.06
C LEU A 73 3.41 0.42 -10.46
N ARG A 74 3.89 -0.38 -9.51
CA ARG A 74 4.21 -1.78 -9.70
C ARG A 74 2.97 -2.56 -10.10
N CYS A 75 1.85 -2.38 -9.41
CA CYS A 75 0.65 -3.14 -9.69
C CYS A 75 0.00 -2.74 -11.00
N LEU A 76 0.06 -1.47 -11.41
CA LEU A 76 -0.32 -1.06 -12.76
C LEU A 76 0.60 -1.67 -13.83
N GLN A 77 1.91 -1.73 -13.59
CA GLN A 77 2.85 -2.38 -14.51
C GLN A 77 2.55 -3.88 -14.67
N LEU A 78 2.29 -4.57 -13.56
CA LEU A 78 2.10 -6.02 -13.55
C LEU A 78 0.71 -6.43 -14.06
N CYS A 79 -0.36 -5.76 -13.59
CA CYS A 79 -1.74 -6.12 -13.91
C CYS A 79 -2.33 -5.36 -15.09
N GLY A 80 -1.74 -4.23 -15.50
CA GLY A 80 -2.39 -3.26 -16.37
C GLY A 80 -3.33 -2.33 -15.59
N PRO A 81 -4.09 -1.47 -16.28
CA PRO A 81 -5.15 -0.69 -15.65
C PRO A 81 -6.30 -1.62 -15.21
N PRO A 82 -6.90 -1.37 -14.03
CA PRO A 82 -8.06 -2.13 -13.58
C PRO A 82 -9.26 -1.88 -14.52
N PRO A 83 -10.02 -2.91 -14.92
CA PRO A 83 -11.22 -2.75 -15.73
C PRO A 83 -12.25 -1.83 -15.05
N VAL A 84 -12.92 -1.00 -15.86
CA VAL A 84 -13.90 -0.01 -15.38
C VAL A 84 -15.10 -0.69 -14.69
N ASP A 85 -15.51 -1.85 -15.19
CA ASP A 85 -16.64 -2.65 -14.75
C ASP A 85 -16.24 -3.78 -13.79
N GLN A 86 -14.99 -3.82 -13.33
CA GLN A 86 -14.53 -4.85 -12.40
C GLN A 86 -15.36 -4.81 -11.11
N GLN A 87 -16.10 -5.89 -10.86
CA GLN A 87 -16.65 -6.17 -9.53
C GLN A 87 -15.53 -6.65 -8.62
N LEU A 88 -15.46 -6.06 -7.44
CA LEU A 88 -14.46 -6.46 -6.47
C LEU A 88 -14.92 -7.69 -5.70
N PRO A 89 -14.05 -8.69 -5.55
CA PRO A 89 -14.34 -9.85 -4.72
C PRO A 89 -14.68 -9.44 -3.29
N ASP A 90 -15.62 -10.17 -2.67
CA ASP A 90 -15.89 -10.07 -1.24
C ASP A 90 -14.63 -10.49 -0.44
N PRO A 91 -14.50 -10.06 0.83
CA PRO A 91 -13.28 -10.31 1.59
C PRO A 91 -13.07 -11.80 1.86
N ARG A 92 -14.13 -12.62 1.97
CA ARG A 92 -14.01 -14.05 2.26
C ARG A 92 -13.41 -14.81 1.08
N THR A 93 -13.88 -14.55 -0.14
CA THR A 93 -13.28 -15.16 -1.34
C THR A 93 -11.84 -14.71 -1.57
N PHE A 94 -11.51 -13.46 -1.26
CA PHE A 94 -10.11 -13.03 -1.29
C PHE A 94 -9.25 -13.72 -0.22
N ALA A 95 -9.78 -13.95 0.99
CA ALA A 95 -9.08 -14.68 2.05
C ALA A 95 -8.79 -16.14 1.63
N GLU A 96 -9.74 -16.80 0.97
CA GLU A 96 -9.56 -18.14 0.41
C GLU A 96 -8.44 -18.19 -0.63
N VAL A 97 -8.38 -17.21 -1.54
CA VAL A 97 -7.31 -17.07 -2.53
C VAL A 97 -5.96 -16.91 -1.83
N VAL A 98 -5.85 -16.02 -0.85
CA VAL A 98 -4.61 -15.80 -0.08
C VAL A 98 -4.19 -17.07 0.65
N ALA A 99 -5.12 -17.73 1.35
CA ALA A 99 -4.86 -18.98 2.07
C ALA A 99 -4.38 -20.09 1.12
N LYS A 100 -4.94 -20.18 -0.09
CA LYS A 100 -4.52 -21.15 -1.11
C LYS A 100 -3.11 -20.84 -1.63
N LEU A 101 -2.85 -19.60 -2.02
CA LEU A 101 -1.54 -19.19 -2.57
C LEU A 101 -0.40 -19.39 -1.57
N THR A 102 -0.63 -19.01 -0.32
CA THR A 102 0.39 -19.06 0.74
C THR A 102 0.61 -20.44 1.32
N GLY A 103 -0.30 -21.37 1.04
CA GLY A 103 -0.14 -22.80 1.34
C GLY A 103 0.95 -23.47 0.49
N ASP A 104 1.33 -22.89 -0.66
CA ASP A 104 2.35 -23.40 -1.57
C ASP A 104 3.54 -22.43 -1.67
N GLU A 105 4.68 -22.82 -1.07
CA GLU A 105 5.90 -22.00 -1.09
C GLU A 105 6.41 -21.70 -2.49
N LYS A 106 6.28 -22.65 -3.44
CA LYS A 106 6.77 -22.45 -4.81
C LYS A 106 5.96 -21.37 -5.50
N ILE A 107 4.64 -21.33 -5.28
CA ILE A 107 3.78 -20.26 -5.80
C ILE A 107 4.16 -18.92 -5.17
N VAL A 108 4.33 -18.85 -3.85
CA VAL A 108 4.74 -17.61 -3.16
C VAL A 108 6.09 -17.10 -3.69
N ARG A 109 7.08 -17.98 -3.86
CA ARG A 109 8.39 -17.61 -4.42
C ARG A 109 8.28 -17.05 -5.84
N ARG A 110 7.44 -17.65 -6.69
CA ARG A 110 7.19 -17.13 -8.06
C ARG A 110 6.52 -15.76 -8.04
N LEU A 111 5.52 -15.55 -7.17
CA LEU A 111 4.85 -14.26 -7.01
C LEU A 111 5.82 -13.17 -6.53
N VAL A 112 6.59 -13.46 -5.48
CA VAL A 112 7.61 -12.54 -4.93
C VAL A 112 8.64 -12.18 -6.00
N ALA A 113 9.20 -13.19 -6.69
CA ALA A 113 10.20 -12.95 -7.72
C ALA A 113 9.68 -12.08 -8.86
N ALA A 114 8.43 -12.31 -9.30
CA ALA A 114 7.82 -11.52 -10.36
C ALA A 114 7.59 -10.06 -9.92
N ILE A 115 7.13 -9.84 -8.69
CA ILE A 115 6.90 -8.50 -8.14
C ILE A 115 8.21 -7.73 -7.96
N GLU A 116 9.22 -8.35 -7.34
CA GLU A 116 10.50 -7.68 -7.07
C GLU A 116 11.27 -7.33 -8.34
N LYS A 117 11.22 -8.22 -9.34
CA LYS A 117 11.88 -8.00 -10.64
C LYS A 117 11.06 -7.13 -11.59
N GLY A 118 9.77 -6.92 -11.30
CA GLY A 118 8.87 -6.26 -12.25
C GLY A 118 8.57 -7.08 -13.49
N ASP A 119 8.61 -8.40 -13.38
CA ASP A 119 8.32 -9.31 -14.49
C ASP A 119 6.81 -9.37 -14.76
N ALA A 120 6.32 -8.38 -15.49
CA ALA A 120 4.91 -8.24 -15.83
C ALA A 120 4.39 -9.44 -16.63
N ALA A 121 5.21 -10.01 -17.51
CA ALA A 121 4.83 -11.17 -18.31
C ALA A 121 4.74 -12.44 -17.44
N GLY A 122 5.74 -12.69 -16.58
CA GLY A 122 5.73 -13.80 -15.64
C GLY A 122 4.61 -13.70 -14.62
N TYR A 123 4.35 -12.51 -14.09
CA TYR A 123 3.24 -12.27 -13.16
C TYR A 123 1.89 -12.57 -13.82
N ARG A 124 1.60 -12.00 -15.00
CA ARG A 124 0.33 -12.24 -15.70
C ARG A 124 0.14 -13.70 -16.08
N ARG A 125 1.19 -14.39 -16.56
CA ARG A 125 1.12 -15.83 -16.83
C ARG A 125 0.72 -16.61 -15.59
N LEU A 126 1.36 -16.33 -14.45
CA LEU A 126 1.03 -16.99 -13.19
C LEU A 126 -0.41 -16.72 -12.73
N ILE A 127 -0.86 -15.47 -12.84
CA ILE A 127 -2.26 -15.09 -12.52
C ILE A 127 -3.25 -15.84 -13.42
N THR A 128 -2.96 -15.98 -14.72
CA THR A 128 -3.80 -16.73 -15.66
C THR A 128 -3.77 -18.24 -15.39
N GLU A 129 -2.60 -18.83 -15.16
CA GLU A 129 -2.42 -20.25 -14.81
C GLU A 129 -3.28 -20.63 -13.59
N LEU A 130 -3.31 -19.74 -12.59
CA LEU A 130 -4.06 -19.95 -11.35
C LEU A 130 -5.52 -19.52 -11.43
N LYS A 131 -5.97 -18.93 -12.55
CA LYS A 131 -7.31 -18.38 -12.78
C LYS A 131 -7.68 -17.27 -11.77
N LEU A 132 -6.74 -16.36 -11.49
CA LEU A 132 -6.87 -15.31 -10.48
C LEU A 132 -6.94 -13.89 -11.06
N GLN A 133 -7.32 -13.75 -12.33
CA GLN A 133 -7.40 -12.46 -13.02
C GLN A 133 -8.21 -11.40 -12.22
N PRO A 134 -9.39 -11.71 -11.65
CA PRO A 134 -10.15 -10.74 -10.85
C PRO A 134 -9.44 -10.29 -9.57
N TYR A 135 -8.43 -11.03 -9.11
CA TYR A 135 -7.67 -10.77 -7.89
C TYR A 135 -6.29 -10.15 -8.18
N CYS A 136 -5.95 -9.88 -9.45
CA CYS A 136 -4.60 -9.47 -9.85
C CYS A 136 -4.06 -8.28 -9.01
N HIS A 137 -4.84 -7.20 -8.95
CA HIS A 137 -4.47 -6.00 -8.18
C HIS A 137 -4.49 -6.25 -6.67
N LEU A 138 -5.47 -6.98 -6.15
CA LEU A 138 -5.56 -7.30 -4.71
C LEU A 138 -4.33 -8.09 -4.25
N ILE A 139 -3.94 -9.13 -4.98
CA ILE A 139 -2.74 -9.94 -4.69
C ILE A 139 -1.48 -9.08 -4.79
N CYS A 140 -1.34 -8.30 -5.86
CA CYS A 140 -0.16 -7.46 -6.06
C CYS A 140 0.00 -6.42 -4.94
N HIS A 141 -1.08 -5.68 -4.63
CA HIS A 141 -1.05 -4.66 -3.59
C HIS A 141 -0.80 -5.27 -2.21
N TRP A 142 -1.38 -6.43 -1.91
CA TRP A 142 -1.20 -7.07 -0.61
C TRP A 142 0.26 -7.49 -0.38
N ILE A 143 0.85 -8.12 -1.39
CA ILE A 143 2.28 -8.46 -1.36
C ILE A 143 3.14 -7.20 -1.26
N CYS A 144 2.77 -6.14 -2.01
CA CYS A 144 3.52 -4.89 -1.97
C CYS A 144 3.44 -4.18 -0.61
N THR A 145 2.28 -4.20 0.05
CA THR A 145 2.09 -3.67 1.41
C THR A 145 3.02 -4.36 2.41
N ILE A 146 3.05 -5.70 2.40
CA ILE A 146 3.96 -6.46 3.27
C ILE A 146 5.42 -6.14 2.92
N ARG A 147 5.78 -6.16 1.63
CA ARG A 147 7.13 -5.80 1.15
C ARG A 147 7.53 -4.41 1.65
N CYS A 148 6.61 -3.44 1.58
CA CYS A 148 6.84 -2.08 2.01
C CYS A 148 7.15 -1.98 3.50
N ARG A 149 6.32 -2.58 4.37
CA ARG A 149 6.58 -2.63 5.82
C ARG A 149 7.96 -3.19 6.11
N LEU A 150 8.34 -4.27 5.42
CA LEU A 150 9.64 -4.92 5.63
C LEU A 150 10.79 -4.04 5.17
N ILE A 151 10.72 -3.50 3.94
CA ILE A 151 11.78 -2.68 3.38
C ILE A 151 11.93 -1.38 4.17
N CYS A 152 10.86 -0.67 4.48
CA CYS A 152 10.95 0.59 5.22
C CYS A 152 11.52 0.41 6.62
N ARG A 153 11.09 -0.63 7.34
CA ARG A 153 11.67 -0.95 8.66
C ARG A 153 13.12 -1.41 8.57
N TRP A 154 13.56 -1.91 7.42
CA TRP A 154 14.94 -2.35 7.21
C TRP A 154 15.85 -1.20 6.77
N ILE A 155 15.54 -0.51 5.68
CA ILE A 155 16.41 0.54 5.11
C ILE A 155 16.54 1.77 6.02
N CYS A 156 15.55 2.01 6.89
CA CYS A 156 15.59 3.11 7.84
C CYS A 156 16.27 2.77 9.18
N ARG A 157 16.74 1.54 9.38
CA ARG A 157 17.57 1.23 10.55
C ARG A 157 18.94 1.92 10.42
N PRO A 158 19.49 2.45 11.52
CA PRO A 158 20.83 3.03 11.50
C PRO A 158 21.91 2.01 11.14
N ILE A 159 21.67 0.73 11.48
CA ILE A 159 22.56 -0.40 11.20
C ILE A 159 21.89 -1.27 10.14
N VAL A 160 22.60 -1.51 9.02
CA VAL A 160 22.14 -2.41 7.95
C VAL A 160 22.31 -3.84 8.44
N VAL A 161 21.18 -4.50 8.72
CA VAL A 161 21.10 -5.93 9.04
C VAL A 161 20.70 -6.72 7.79
N GLU A 162 20.57 -8.04 7.90
CA GLU A 162 20.01 -8.85 6.83
C GLU A 162 18.59 -8.41 6.46
N ARG A 163 18.26 -8.44 5.17
CA ARG A 163 16.94 -8.07 4.65
C ARG A 163 15.93 -9.14 5.07
N PRO A 164 14.77 -8.78 5.64
CA PRO A 164 13.72 -9.75 5.96
C PRO A 164 13.25 -10.53 4.72
N ASP A 165 12.99 -11.83 4.89
CA ASP A 165 12.48 -12.70 3.82
C ASP A 165 10.97 -12.47 3.61
N LEU A 166 10.63 -11.91 2.46
CA LEU A 166 9.24 -11.64 2.08
C LEU A 166 8.41 -12.93 1.90
N VAL A 167 9.02 -14.05 1.48
CA VAL A 167 8.32 -15.33 1.32
C VAL A 167 7.84 -15.84 2.68
N VAL A 168 8.72 -15.79 3.69
CA VAL A 168 8.39 -16.21 5.06
C VAL A 168 7.25 -15.35 5.62
N GLU A 169 7.35 -14.03 5.47
CA GLU A 169 6.34 -13.09 5.95
C GLU A 169 4.97 -13.28 5.27
N LEU A 170 4.95 -13.51 3.95
CA LEU A 170 3.71 -13.81 3.23
C LEU A 170 3.06 -15.11 3.69
N ARG A 171 3.86 -16.15 3.97
CA ARG A 171 3.34 -17.41 4.48
C ARG A 171 2.78 -17.27 5.90
N MET A 172 3.45 -16.50 6.75
CA MET A 172 2.94 -16.17 8.09
C MET A 172 1.62 -15.37 8.01
N ALA A 173 1.56 -14.36 7.15
CA ALA A 173 0.35 -13.57 6.91
C ALA A 173 -0.80 -14.44 6.39
N GLY A 174 -0.53 -15.28 5.39
CA GLY A 174 -1.51 -16.21 4.84
C GLY A 174 -2.01 -17.25 5.83
N ALA A 175 -1.14 -17.75 6.71
CA ALA A 175 -1.54 -18.64 7.81
C ALA A 175 -2.46 -17.94 8.82
N ALA A 176 -2.22 -16.65 9.12
CA ALA A 176 -3.11 -15.86 9.97
C ALA A 176 -4.49 -15.65 9.32
N VAL A 177 -4.52 -15.31 8.02
CA VAL A 177 -5.76 -15.15 7.24
C VAL A 177 -6.54 -16.48 7.18
N ARG A 178 -5.86 -17.60 6.93
CA ARG A 178 -6.47 -18.94 6.95
C ARG A 178 -7.09 -19.26 8.30
N ALA A 179 -6.36 -19.03 9.38
CA ALA A 179 -6.85 -19.30 10.73
C ALA A 179 -8.08 -18.45 11.09
N LEU A 180 -8.15 -17.20 10.62
CA LEU A 180 -9.36 -16.37 10.76
C LEU A 180 -10.51 -16.93 9.91
N LEU A 181 -10.24 -17.32 8.66
CA LEU A 181 -11.24 -17.87 7.74
C LEU A 181 -11.92 -19.15 8.28
N GLU A 182 -11.17 -19.98 9.00
CA GLU A 182 -11.66 -21.19 9.69
C GLU A 182 -12.55 -20.88 10.91
N ARG A 183 -12.77 -19.61 11.25
CA ARG A 183 -13.66 -19.14 12.33
C ARG A 183 -14.66 -18.15 11.73
N GLN A 184 -15.73 -18.67 11.13
CA GLN A 184 -16.69 -17.87 10.35
C GLN A 184 -17.22 -16.66 11.13
N ASP A 185 -17.70 -16.86 12.37
CA ASP A 185 -18.24 -15.76 13.20
C ASP A 185 -17.19 -14.69 13.51
N ALA A 186 -15.95 -15.11 13.80
CA ALA A 186 -14.85 -14.18 14.06
C ALA A 186 -14.45 -13.41 12.79
N PHE A 187 -14.49 -14.08 11.64
CA PHE A 187 -14.23 -13.44 10.35
C PHE A 187 -15.28 -12.37 10.05
N ASP A 188 -16.56 -12.70 10.18
CA ASP A 188 -17.66 -11.77 9.87
C ASP A 188 -17.70 -10.61 10.88
N ALA A 189 -17.44 -10.88 12.16
CA ALA A 189 -17.30 -9.83 13.17
C ALA A 189 -16.09 -8.91 12.91
N ALA A 190 -14.96 -9.47 12.45
CA ALA A 190 -13.79 -8.67 12.07
C ALA A 190 -14.08 -7.79 10.84
N VAL A 191 -14.75 -8.33 9.82
CA VAL A 191 -15.21 -7.56 8.64
C VAL A 191 -16.11 -6.40 9.09
N ALA A 192 -17.13 -6.68 9.92
CA ALA A 192 -18.05 -5.67 10.40
C ALA A 192 -17.35 -4.59 11.23
N GLY A 193 -16.40 -4.98 12.10
CA GLY A 193 -15.57 -4.05 12.86
C GLY A 193 -14.74 -3.14 11.97
N LEU A 194 -14.15 -3.68 10.91
CA LEU A 194 -13.35 -2.90 9.95
C LEU A 194 -14.19 -1.96 9.09
N GLU A 195 -15.37 -2.38 8.66
CA GLU A 195 -16.31 -1.52 7.95
C GLU A 195 -16.79 -0.36 8.83
N ALA A 196 -17.03 -0.64 10.12
CA ALA A 196 -17.38 0.34 11.13
C ALA A 196 -16.18 1.16 11.66
N GLU A 197 -14.96 0.89 11.19
CA GLU A 197 -13.74 1.59 11.62
C GLU A 197 -13.46 1.45 13.13
N ASP A 198 -13.88 0.33 13.70
CA ASP A 198 -13.92 0.08 15.13
C ASP A 198 -12.83 -0.94 15.50
N ALA A 199 -11.66 -0.42 15.88
CA ALA A 199 -10.51 -1.25 16.24
C ALA A 199 -10.80 -2.14 17.46
N GLU A 200 -11.64 -1.70 18.39
CA GLU A 200 -12.02 -2.49 19.58
C GLU A 200 -12.86 -3.70 19.17
N LYS A 201 -13.83 -3.53 18.26
CA LYS A 201 -14.59 -4.65 17.69
C LYS A 201 -13.71 -5.63 16.94
N VAL A 202 -12.73 -5.15 16.16
CA VAL A 202 -11.78 -6.05 15.48
C VAL A 202 -10.98 -6.84 16.51
N GLN A 203 -10.44 -6.20 17.55
CA GLN A 203 -9.71 -6.90 18.60
C GLN A 203 -10.60 -7.91 19.36
N ALA A 204 -11.85 -7.55 19.65
CA ALA A 204 -12.81 -8.43 20.29
C ALA A 204 -13.15 -9.66 19.45
N ALA A 205 -13.17 -9.53 18.12
CA ALA A 205 -13.34 -10.65 17.20
C ALA A 205 -12.10 -11.56 17.14
N LEU A 206 -10.89 -10.97 17.11
CA LEU A 206 -9.64 -11.73 16.97
C LEU A 206 -9.16 -12.42 18.24
N ARG A 207 -9.49 -11.88 19.42
CA ARG A 207 -8.98 -12.38 20.70
C ARG A 207 -9.46 -13.81 21.03
N PRO A 208 -10.77 -14.15 20.96
CA PRO A 208 -11.24 -15.52 21.16
C PRO A 208 -10.71 -16.50 20.11
N ALA A 209 -10.40 -16.02 18.91
CA ALA A 209 -9.79 -16.82 17.85
C ALA A 209 -8.29 -17.09 18.08
N GLY A 210 -7.67 -16.51 19.11
CA GLY A 210 -6.23 -16.66 19.39
C GLY A 210 -5.34 -15.93 18.38
N LEU A 211 -5.88 -14.90 17.70
CA LEU A 211 -5.21 -14.21 16.58
C LEU A 211 -4.68 -12.83 16.94
N ILE A 212 -4.79 -12.42 18.21
CA ILE A 212 -4.40 -11.06 18.64
C ILE A 212 -2.93 -10.76 18.38
N ASP A 213 -2.03 -11.72 18.59
CA ASP A 213 -0.58 -11.55 18.34
C ASP A 213 -0.24 -11.45 16.84
N ARG A 214 -1.22 -11.77 15.98
CA ARG A 214 -1.13 -11.69 14.51
C ARG A 214 -2.07 -10.63 13.94
N CYS A 215 -2.66 -9.78 14.79
CA CYS A 215 -3.66 -8.81 14.37
C CYS A 215 -3.15 -7.90 13.25
N TYR A 216 -1.90 -7.44 13.34
CA TYR A 216 -1.31 -6.55 12.33
C TYR A 216 -1.25 -7.19 10.94
N LEU A 217 -1.00 -8.51 10.83
CA LEU A 217 -0.99 -9.21 9.53
C LEU A 217 -2.39 -9.30 8.92
N ILE A 218 -3.39 -9.48 9.77
CA ILE A 218 -4.81 -9.54 9.40
C ILE A 218 -5.28 -8.13 8.98
N CYS A 219 -4.95 -7.10 9.77
CA CYS A 219 -5.22 -5.70 9.46
C CYS A 219 -4.59 -5.29 8.12
N GLU A 220 -3.30 -5.60 7.87
CA GLU A 220 -2.64 -5.30 6.59
C GLU A 220 -3.37 -5.92 5.38
N TRP A 221 -3.86 -7.14 5.52
CA TRP A 221 -4.62 -7.83 4.49
C TRP A 221 -5.97 -7.15 4.23
N PHE A 222 -6.76 -6.92 5.28
CA PHE A 222 -8.03 -6.21 5.17
C PHE A 222 -7.89 -4.80 4.63
N CYS A 223 -6.82 -4.11 5.03
CA CYS A 223 -6.49 -2.78 4.57
C CYS A 223 -6.22 -2.72 3.08
N THR A 224 -5.50 -3.71 2.56
CA THR A 224 -5.32 -3.82 1.12
C THR A 224 -6.66 -3.98 0.40
N TRP A 225 -7.52 -4.88 0.89
CA TRP A 225 -8.84 -5.09 0.31
C TRP A 225 -9.69 -3.81 0.34
N ARG A 226 -9.76 -3.15 1.51
CA ARG A 226 -10.50 -1.91 1.71
C ARG A 226 -10.01 -0.79 0.79
N CYS A 227 -8.70 -0.60 0.67
CA CYS A 227 -8.15 0.48 -0.15
C CYS A 227 -8.43 0.28 -1.64
N ILE A 228 -8.36 -0.95 -2.15
CA ILE A 228 -8.78 -1.23 -3.53
C ILE A 228 -10.29 -1.01 -3.69
N ARG A 229 -11.09 -1.44 -2.71
CA ARG A 229 -12.56 -1.25 -2.68
C ARG A 229 -12.99 0.21 -2.72
N VAL A 230 -12.31 1.06 -1.98
CA VAL A 230 -12.65 2.48 -1.89
C VAL A 230 -12.07 3.25 -3.08
N CYS A 231 -10.81 3.02 -3.42
CA CYS A 231 -10.11 3.88 -4.37
C CYS A 231 -10.47 3.64 -5.84
N LEU A 232 -10.83 2.42 -6.23
CA LEU A 232 -11.26 2.17 -7.61
C LEU A 232 -12.55 2.93 -7.96
N PRO A 233 -13.65 2.87 -7.18
CA PRO A 233 -14.84 3.67 -7.43
C PRO A 233 -14.58 5.18 -7.41
N LEU A 234 -13.86 5.69 -6.41
CA LEU A 234 -13.58 7.14 -6.27
C LEU A 234 -12.84 7.72 -7.49
N CYS A 235 -11.99 6.92 -8.12
CA CYS A 235 -11.14 7.36 -9.23
C CYS A 235 -11.59 6.89 -10.61
N ARG A 236 -12.70 6.14 -10.72
CA ARG A 236 -13.19 5.58 -11.98
C ARG A 236 -13.43 6.62 -13.08
N VAL A 237 -13.79 7.85 -12.69
CA VAL A 237 -14.03 8.97 -13.61
C VAL A 237 -12.77 9.52 -14.27
N PHE A 238 -11.58 9.13 -13.79
CA PHE A 238 -10.30 9.55 -14.34
C PHE A 238 -9.60 8.34 -14.98
N PRO A 239 -9.31 8.38 -16.29
CA PRO A 239 -8.66 7.26 -16.96
C PRO A 239 -7.24 7.08 -16.42
N VAL A 240 -6.87 5.82 -16.15
CA VAL A 240 -5.49 5.46 -15.84
C VAL A 240 -4.70 5.46 -17.15
N VAL A 241 -3.78 6.41 -17.28
CA VAL A 241 -2.88 6.50 -18.43
C VAL A 241 -1.68 5.56 -18.27
N GLU A 242 -1.14 5.08 -19.39
CA GLU A 242 0.08 4.29 -19.37
C GLU A 242 1.27 5.11 -18.87
N ILE A 243 2.05 4.53 -17.95
CA ILE A 243 3.18 5.19 -17.30
C ILE A 243 4.48 4.71 -17.95
N GLN A 244 5.04 5.55 -18.82
CA GLN A 244 6.27 5.24 -19.56
C GLN A 244 7.53 5.27 -18.66
N ASP A 245 7.60 6.26 -17.76
CA ASP A 245 8.70 6.40 -16.81
C ASP A 245 8.13 6.51 -15.38
N PRO A 246 8.11 5.39 -14.64
CA PRO A 246 7.57 5.35 -13.28
C PRO A 246 8.27 6.29 -12.30
N ILE A 247 9.57 6.55 -12.47
CA ILE A 247 10.33 7.42 -11.55
C ILE A 247 10.03 8.88 -11.84
N LYS A 248 10.00 9.26 -13.12
CA LYS A 248 9.62 10.62 -13.51
C LYS A 248 8.18 10.93 -13.11
N GLU A 249 7.28 9.97 -13.28
CA GLU A 249 5.89 10.08 -12.83
C GLU A 249 5.81 10.23 -11.31
N ALA A 250 6.56 9.43 -10.54
CA ALA A 250 6.64 9.57 -9.09
C ALA A 250 7.20 10.93 -8.66
N ALA A 251 8.25 11.42 -9.31
CA ALA A 251 8.81 12.74 -9.02
C ALA A 251 7.79 13.86 -9.32
N ALA A 252 7.00 13.72 -10.39
CA ALA A 252 5.94 14.65 -10.73
C ALA A 252 4.82 14.64 -9.68
N PHE A 253 4.40 13.47 -9.21
CA PHE A 253 3.45 13.35 -8.10
C PHE A 253 4.00 13.95 -6.79
N ALA A 254 5.28 13.74 -6.47
CA ALA A 254 5.92 14.32 -5.29
C ALA A 254 5.88 15.86 -5.31
N ARG A 255 6.06 16.47 -6.49
CA ARG A 255 5.90 17.92 -6.68
C ARG A 255 4.43 18.36 -6.59
N ALA A 256 3.52 17.62 -7.22
CA ALA A 256 2.10 17.95 -7.23
C ALA A 256 1.49 17.90 -5.81
N SER A 257 1.86 16.91 -5.00
CA SER A 257 1.40 16.76 -3.62
C SER A 257 1.82 17.90 -2.68
N GLN A 258 2.80 18.74 -3.07
CA GLN A 258 3.21 19.91 -2.27
C GLN A 258 2.08 20.93 -2.08
N VAL A 259 1.03 20.89 -2.90
CA VAL A 259 -0.19 21.70 -2.69
C VAL A 259 -0.77 21.52 -1.28
N PHE A 260 -0.67 20.31 -0.70
CA PHE A 260 -1.20 20.01 0.63
C PHE A 260 -0.45 20.70 1.77
N VAL A 261 0.79 21.14 1.55
CA VAL A 261 1.51 21.95 2.55
C VAL A 261 0.88 23.35 2.66
N LYS A 262 0.36 23.88 1.55
CA LYS A 262 -0.29 25.19 1.49
C LYS A 262 -1.79 25.12 1.81
N GLU A 263 -2.42 24.00 1.46
CA GLU A 263 -3.86 23.75 1.67
C GLU A 263 -4.09 22.47 2.48
N PRO A 264 -3.68 22.40 3.77
CA PRO A 264 -3.88 21.20 4.59
C PRO A 264 -5.36 20.85 4.76
N GLY A 265 -6.25 21.85 4.75
CA GLY A 265 -7.70 21.63 4.77
C GLY A 265 -8.21 20.89 3.54
N ALA A 266 -7.57 21.01 2.37
CA ALA A 266 -7.94 20.25 1.19
C ALA A 266 -7.60 18.75 1.36
N LEU A 267 -6.46 18.46 1.99
CA LEU A 267 -6.07 17.09 2.32
C LEU A 267 -7.02 16.47 3.35
N ALA A 268 -7.41 17.23 4.39
CA ALA A 268 -8.40 16.79 5.37
C ALA A 268 -9.74 16.43 4.71
N GLN A 269 -10.19 17.20 3.71
CA GLN A 269 -11.42 16.89 2.98
C GLN A 269 -11.29 15.68 2.06
N LEU A 270 -10.11 15.46 1.45
CA LEU A 270 -9.85 14.23 0.67
C LEU A 270 -9.83 13.00 1.56
N ILE A 271 -9.26 13.10 2.77
CA ILE A 271 -9.32 12.04 3.79
C ILE A 271 -10.79 11.74 4.07
N ALA A 272 -11.58 12.71 4.54
CA ALA A 272 -12.99 12.51 4.86
C ALA A 272 -13.80 11.91 3.69
N ALA A 273 -13.58 12.38 2.46
CA ALA A 273 -14.25 11.82 1.28
C ALA A 273 -13.82 10.38 0.97
N THR A 274 -12.56 10.03 1.25
CA THR A 274 -12.08 8.64 1.17
C THR A 274 -12.75 7.76 2.23
N GLU A 275 -12.94 8.28 3.44
CA GLU A 275 -13.57 7.55 4.55
C GLU A 275 -15.03 7.24 4.26
N SER A 276 -15.79 8.23 3.78
CA SER A 276 -17.21 8.08 3.45
C SER A 276 -17.47 7.43 2.08
N GLY A 277 -16.44 7.23 1.26
CA GLY A 277 -16.61 6.76 -0.12
C GLY A 277 -17.35 7.77 -1.03
N ASP A 278 -17.27 9.06 -0.71
CA ASP A 278 -17.96 10.13 -1.43
C ASP A 278 -17.24 10.46 -2.76
N VAL A 279 -17.70 9.80 -3.83
CA VAL A 279 -17.14 9.93 -5.20
C VAL A 279 -17.24 11.35 -5.72
N GLU A 280 -18.36 12.04 -5.48
CA GLU A 280 -18.58 13.39 -5.99
C GLU A 280 -17.61 14.37 -5.35
N ARG A 281 -17.55 14.38 -4.01
CA ARG A 281 -16.65 15.26 -3.27
C ARG A 281 -15.18 14.96 -3.57
N PHE A 282 -14.79 13.68 -3.58
CA PHE A 282 -13.41 13.29 -3.85
C PHE A 282 -12.99 13.75 -5.26
N SER A 283 -13.78 13.44 -6.29
CA SER A 283 -13.45 13.80 -7.67
C SER A 283 -13.47 15.31 -7.92
N ALA A 284 -14.37 16.06 -7.29
CA ALA A 284 -14.38 17.53 -7.35
C ALA A 284 -13.10 18.13 -6.74
N LEU A 285 -12.65 17.63 -5.59
CA LEU A 285 -11.39 18.06 -4.96
C LEU A 285 -10.19 17.73 -5.83
N VAL A 286 -10.12 16.52 -6.39
CA VAL A 286 -9.05 16.10 -7.29
C VAL A 286 -8.95 17.02 -8.51
N LYS A 287 -10.08 17.38 -9.14
CA LYS A 287 -10.12 18.33 -10.26
C LYS A 287 -9.67 19.73 -9.84
N ARG A 288 -10.20 20.24 -8.72
CA ARG A 288 -9.83 21.57 -8.20
C ARG A 288 -8.32 21.69 -7.96
N LEU A 289 -7.72 20.62 -7.45
CA LEU A 289 -6.29 20.55 -7.15
C LEU A 289 -5.42 20.16 -8.35
N LYS A 290 -6.02 19.86 -9.51
CA LYS A 290 -5.34 19.40 -10.73
C LYS A 290 -4.51 18.13 -10.53
N LEU A 291 -5.09 17.16 -9.82
CA LEU A 291 -4.47 15.88 -9.46
C LEU A 291 -5.10 14.67 -10.18
N GLU A 292 -5.84 14.88 -11.25
CA GLU A 292 -6.62 13.86 -11.98
C GLU A 292 -5.74 12.68 -12.41
N LEU A 293 -4.56 12.97 -12.97
CA LEU A 293 -3.58 11.97 -13.39
C LEU A 293 -3.07 11.09 -12.24
N TYR A 294 -3.22 11.56 -11.00
CA TYR A 294 -2.72 10.90 -9.80
C TYR A 294 -3.84 10.39 -8.89
N CYS A 295 -5.10 10.35 -9.37
CA CYS A 295 -6.24 10.06 -8.49
C CYS A 295 -6.06 8.76 -7.71
N ILE A 296 -5.77 7.65 -8.40
CA ILE A 296 -5.65 6.33 -7.76
C ILE A 296 -4.45 6.28 -6.80
N GLN A 297 -3.35 6.93 -7.15
CA GLN A 297 -2.16 7.03 -6.32
C GLN A 297 -2.41 7.87 -5.06
N LEU A 298 -3.13 8.98 -5.19
CA LEU A 298 -3.53 9.85 -4.09
C LEU A 298 -4.48 9.13 -3.13
N CYS A 299 -5.54 8.50 -3.66
CA CYS A 299 -6.47 7.75 -2.82
C CYS A 299 -5.77 6.59 -2.10
N HIS A 300 -4.96 5.80 -2.81
CA HIS A 300 -4.24 4.69 -2.20
C HIS A 300 -3.27 5.17 -1.10
N TRP A 301 -2.56 6.28 -1.32
CA TRP A 301 -1.66 6.86 -0.31
C TRP A 301 -2.41 7.31 0.94
N ILE A 302 -3.56 7.97 0.79
CA ILE A 302 -4.46 8.35 1.90
C ILE A 302 -4.97 7.12 2.63
N CYS A 303 -5.56 6.17 1.89
CA CYS A 303 -6.17 4.98 2.48
C CYS A 303 -5.13 4.11 3.21
N TYR A 304 -3.95 3.91 2.62
CA TYR A 304 -2.88 3.13 3.22
C TYR A 304 -2.40 3.70 4.56
N ARG A 305 -2.45 5.03 4.75
CA ARG A 305 -2.05 5.67 6.01
C ARG A 305 -3.04 5.49 7.14
N ARG A 306 -4.30 5.28 6.79
CA ARG A 306 -5.38 5.15 7.75
C ARG A 306 -5.42 3.77 8.43
N CYS A 307 -4.66 2.80 7.93
CA CYS A 307 -5.08 1.40 7.95
C CYS A 307 -4.40 0.48 9.00
#